data_AF-A0A2N2SL93-F1
#
_entry.id   AF-A0A2N2SL93-F1
#
_cell.length_a   1.000
_cell.length_b   1.000
_cell.length_c   1.000
_cell.angle_alpha   90.00
_cell.angle_beta   90.00
_cell.angle_gamma   90.00
#
_symmetry.space_group_name_H-M   'P 1'
#
loop_
_entity.id
_entity.type
_entity.pdbx_description
1 polymer ?
#
loop_
_entity_poly.entity_id
_entity_poly.type
_entity_poly.pdbx_seq_one_letter_code
_entity_poly.pdbx_strand_id
1 'polypeptide(L)'
;MSNTLPAVTLNDKYTLETGRAWMTGIQALVRLPMMQRMRDQAAGLNTAGYVTGYRGSPLGNVDQEFWKAKKFLEPMHIRFQPGLNEDLAATAVWGTQQVTLDPNAMYDGVFSIWYG
;
A
#
# COMPACT_ATOMS: atom_id res chain seq x y z
N MET A 1 -36.02 -3.61 -17.32
CA MET A 1 -34.79 -4.18 -16.74
C MET A 1 -34.66 -3.61 -15.34
N SER A 2 -34.70 -4.45 -14.31
CA SER A 2 -34.62 -3.99 -12.92
C SER A 2 -33.27 -3.32 -12.68
N ASN A 3 -33.25 -2.01 -12.52
CA ASN A 3 -32.05 -1.22 -12.25
C ASN A 3 -31.78 -1.24 -10.74
N THR A 4 -31.36 -2.40 -10.21
CA THR A 4 -30.88 -2.48 -8.83
C THR A 4 -29.45 -1.96 -8.80
N LEU A 5 -29.26 -0.78 -8.20
CA LEU A 5 -27.94 -0.23 -7.94
C LEU A 5 -27.11 -1.25 -7.14
N PRO A 6 -25.83 -1.47 -7.49
CA PRO A 6 -24.94 -2.34 -6.72
C PRO A 6 -24.93 -1.91 -5.25
N ALA A 7 -24.92 -2.88 -4.32
CA ALA A 7 -24.74 -2.58 -2.91
C ALA A 7 -23.34 -1.99 -2.69
N VAL A 8 -23.26 -0.68 -2.44
CA VAL A 8 -22.01 0.05 -2.21
C VAL A 8 -21.69 0.05 -0.71
N THR A 9 -20.45 -0.30 -0.35
CA THR A 9 -19.96 -0.23 1.03
C THR A 9 -18.77 0.73 1.17
N LEU A 10 -18.55 1.24 2.39
CA LEU A 10 -17.39 2.08 2.67
C LEU A 10 -16.06 1.35 2.50
N ASN A 11 -16.04 0.01 2.55
CA ASN A 11 -14.81 -0.77 2.40
C ASN A 11 -14.42 -0.98 0.93
N ASP A 12 -15.32 -0.73 -0.02
CA ASP A 12 -15.10 -0.93 -1.46
C ASP A 12 -13.86 -0.16 -1.95
N LYS A 13 -13.54 0.97 -1.32
CA LYS A 13 -12.30 1.71 -1.58
C LYS A 13 -11.02 0.91 -1.39
N TYR A 14 -11.03 -0.21 -0.67
CA TYR A 14 -9.90 -1.12 -0.49
C TYR A 14 -10.18 -2.55 -0.97
N THR A 15 -11.44 -2.99 -1.04
CA THR A 15 -11.80 -4.39 -1.33
C THR A 15 -12.37 -4.63 -2.73
N LEU A 16 -12.91 -3.60 -3.40
CA LEU A 16 -13.57 -3.79 -4.68
C LEU A 16 -12.54 -4.05 -5.79
N GLU A 17 -12.57 -5.22 -6.42
CA GLU A 17 -11.58 -5.58 -7.45
C GLU A 17 -11.84 -4.93 -8.82
N THR A 18 -13.12 -4.75 -9.18
CA THR A 18 -13.53 -4.22 -10.49
C THR A 18 -14.68 -3.23 -10.35
N GLY A 19 -14.84 -2.33 -11.33
CA GLY A 19 -15.90 -1.33 -11.32
C GLY A 19 -15.47 0.00 -10.71
N ARG A 20 -16.40 0.69 -10.04
CA ARG A 20 -16.19 2.05 -9.52
C ARG A 20 -16.24 2.06 -8.00
N ALA A 21 -15.14 2.49 -7.39
CA ALA A 21 -15.06 2.77 -5.95
C ALA A 21 -14.92 4.28 -5.71
N TRP A 22 -15.61 4.79 -4.70
CA TRP A 22 -15.53 6.18 -4.29
C TRP A 22 -14.52 6.34 -3.16
N MET A 23 -13.55 7.24 -3.33
CA MET A 23 -12.50 7.47 -2.34
C MET A 23 -11.92 8.88 -2.46
N THR A 24 -11.31 9.37 -1.39
CA THR A 24 -10.53 10.61 -1.40
C THR A 24 -9.17 10.39 -2.08
N GLY A 25 -8.46 11.48 -2.42
CA GLY A 25 -7.10 11.37 -2.95
C GLY A 25 -6.14 10.64 -2.01
N ILE A 26 -6.23 10.88 -0.70
CA ILE A 26 -5.42 10.17 0.30
C ILE A 26 -5.75 8.67 0.32
N GLN A 27 -7.03 8.31 0.26
CA GLN A 27 -7.44 6.90 0.21
C GLN A 27 -6.97 6.23 -1.08
N ALA A 28 -6.89 6.96 -2.20
CA ALA A 28 -6.29 6.46 -3.43
C ALA A 28 -4.79 6.17 -3.27
N LEU A 29 -4.04 7.05 -2.57
CA LEU A 29 -2.63 6.79 -2.24
C LEU A 29 -2.45 5.55 -1.36
N VAL A 30 -3.37 5.31 -0.42
CA VAL A 30 -3.36 4.10 0.42
C VAL A 30 -3.73 2.84 -0.38
N ARG A 31 -4.61 2.97 -1.37
CA ARG A 31 -4.99 1.86 -2.26
C ARG A 31 -3.89 1.51 -3.27
N LEU A 32 -3.07 2.48 -3.69
CA LEU A 32 -2.01 2.28 -4.68
C LEU A 32 -1.10 1.07 -4.39
N PRO A 33 -0.53 0.87 -3.18
CA PRO A 33 0.29 -0.31 -2.91
C PRO A 33 -0.49 -1.62 -2.98
N MET A 34 -1.79 -1.64 -2.62
CA MET A 34 -2.65 -2.81 -2.80
C MET A 34 -2.77 -3.18 -4.28
N MET A 35 -2.98 -2.18 -5.14
CA MET A 35 -3.08 -2.39 -6.58
C MET A 35 -1.74 -2.86 -7.18
N GLN A 36 -0.61 -2.35 -6.69
CA GLN A 36 0.70 -2.85 -7.10
C GLN A 36 0.87 -4.33 -6.74
N ARG A 37 0.54 -4.74 -5.51
CA ARG A 37 0.60 -6.15 -5.10
C ARG A 37 -0.30 -7.03 -5.96
N MET A 38 -1.53 -6.61 -6.21
CA MET A 38 -2.47 -7.35 -7.07
C MET A 38 -1.90 -7.53 -8.49
N ARG A 39 -1.25 -6.49 -9.03
CA ARG A 39 -0.59 -6.55 -10.33
C ARG A 39 0.59 -7.52 -10.35
N ASP A 40 1.42 -7.49 -9.31
CA ASP A 40 2.55 -8.41 -9.16
C ASP A 40 2.07 -9.87 -9.05
N GLN A 41 1.01 -10.13 -8.26
CA GLN A 41 0.38 -11.46 -8.18
C GLN A 41 -0.14 -11.93 -9.54
N ALA A 42 -0.80 -11.05 -10.29
CA ALA A 42 -1.29 -11.36 -11.63
C ALA A 42 -0.15 -11.66 -12.62
N ALA A 43 1.05 -11.12 -12.38
CA ALA A 43 2.27 -11.42 -13.12
C ALA A 43 3.02 -12.67 -12.59
N GLY A 44 2.52 -13.34 -11.56
CA GLY A 44 3.14 -14.51 -10.95
C GLY A 44 4.29 -14.20 -9.97
N LEU A 45 4.42 -12.95 -9.51
CA LEU A 45 5.47 -12.53 -8.59
C LEU A 45 5.00 -12.56 -7.13
N ASN A 46 5.83 -13.10 -6.24
CA ASN A 46 5.63 -13.09 -4.79
C ASN A 46 6.33 -11.87 -4.15
N THR A 47 5.82 -10.67 -4.42
CA THR A 47 6.35 -9.42 -3.83
C THR A 47 5.69 -9.08 -2.50
N ALA A 48 6.41 -8.34 -1.66
CA ALA A 48 5.87 -7.60 -0.53
C ALA A 48 5.94 -6.09 -0.80
N GLY A 49 5.16 -5.31 -0.03
CA GLY A 49 5.14 -3.86 -0.13
C GLY A 49 5.67 -3.19 1.14
N TYR A 50 6.49 -2.15 0.99
CA TYR A 50 6.92 -1.31 2.09
C TYR A 50 6.54 0.15 1.83
N VAL A 51 5.86 0.77 2.78
CA VAL A 51 5.44 2.17 2.67
C VAL A 51 5.96 2.94 3.86
N THR A 52 6.57 4.09 3.60
CA THR A 52 7.12 4.95 4.64
C THR A 52 7.02 6.42 4.24
N GLY A 53 7.15 7.29 5.22
CA GLY A 53 7.10 8.74 5.06
C GLY A 53 7.10 9.45 6.39
N TYR A 54 7.33 10.76 6.37
CA TYR A 54 7.45 11.57 7.57
C TYR A 54 6.13 12.29 7.93
N ARG A 55 5.81 12.32 9.23
CA ARG A 55 4.64 13.03 9.73
C ARG A 55 4.87 14.54 9.64
N GLY A 56 4.01 15.23 8.90
CA GLY A 56 4.16 16.67 8.63
C GLY A 56 4.44 16.99 7.17
N SER A 57 4.63 15.96 6.34
CA SER A 57 4.54 16.08 4.87
C SER A 57 3.29 16.88 4.45
N PRO A 58 3.37 17.69 3.37
CA PRO A 58 2.23 18.43 2.83
C PRO A 58 1.06 17.51 2.43
N LEU A 59 1.29 16.20 2.32
CA LEU A 59 0.29 15.17 2.06
C LEU A 59 -0.49 14.79 3.35
N GLY A 60 -0.86 15.79 4.16
CA GLY A 60 -1.39 15.64 5.51
C GLY A 60 -2.42 14.51 5.71
N ASN A 61 -2.27 13.77 6.82
CA ASN A 61 -3.08 12.62 7.24
C ASN A 61 -2.89 11.30 6.47
N VAL A 62 -1.94 11.21 5.53
CA VAL A 62 -1.60 9.93 4.86
C VAL A 62 -1.27 8.83 5.87
N ASP A 63 -0.46 9.10 6.90
CA ASP A 63 -0.11 8.10 7.94
C ASP A 63 -1.36 7.54 8.63
N GLN A 64 -2.32 8.41 8.94
CA GLN A 64 -3.53 8.04 9.65
C GLN A 64 -4.42 7.13 8.80
N GLU A 65 -4.53 7.43 7.50
CA GLU A 65 -5.29 6.59 6.59
C GLU A 65 -4.60 5.24 6.36
N PHE A 66 -3.26 5.19 6.27
CA PHE A 66 -2.51 3.92 6.26
C PHE A 66 -2.75 3.09 7.52
N TRP A 67 -2.73 3.70 8.72
CA TRP A 67 -3.04 3.01 9.96
C TRP A 67 -4.47 2.46 10.00
N LYS A 68 -5.46 3.24 9.57
CA LYS A 68 -6.86 2.77 9.46
C LYS A 68 -7.02 1.62 8.47
N ALA A 69 -6.24 1.64 7.39
CA ALA A 69 -6.27 0.63 6.35
C ALA A 69 -5.42 -0.62 6.66
N LYS A 70 -4.71 -0.66 7.79
CA LYS A 70 -3.81 -1.77 8.19
C LYS A 70 -4.42 -3.15 7.98
N LYS A 71 -5.69 -3.35 8.37
CA LYS A 71 -6.41 -4.63 8.22
C LYS A 71 -6.59 -5.10 6.78
N PHE A 72 -6.48 -4.21 5.80
CA PHE A 72 -6.53 -4.52 4.38
C PHE A 72 -5.13 -4.68 3.78
N LEU A 73 -4.12 -4.00 4.35
CA LEU A 73 -2.74 -4.00 3.88
C LEU A 73 -1.97 -5.26 4.31
N GLU A 74 -2.12 -5.68 5.57
CA GLU A 74 -1.38 -6.82 6.12
C GLU A 74 -1.64 -8.15 5.37
N PRO A 75 -2.89 -8.51 5.02
CA PRO A 75 -3.16 -9.70 4.22
C PRO A 75 -2.53 -9.68 2.82
N MET A 76 -2.18 -8.48 2.32
CA MET A 76 -1.51 -8.29 1.04
C MET A 76 0.02 -8.17 1.19
N HIS A 77 0.58 -8.46 2.37
CA HIS A 77 2.02 -8.33 2.67
C HIS A 77 2.55 -6.91 2.51
N ILE A 78 1.71 -5.90 2.79
CA ILE A 78 2.10 -4.50 2.73
C ILE A 78 2.31 -3.98 4.14
N ARG A 79 3.54 -3.54 4.43
CA ARG A 79 3.92 -2.94 5.70
C ARG A 79 4.01 -1.42 5.55
N PHE A 80 3.18 -0.72 6.32
CA PHE A 80 3.37 0.71 6.55
C PHE A 80 4.20 0.93 7.83
N GLN A 81 5.28 1.71 7.70
CA GLN A 81 6.15 2.10 8.80
C GLN A 81 6.46 3.60 8.68
N PRO A 82 5.95 4.46 9.58
CA PRO A 82 6.26 5.88 9.54
C PRO A 82 7.75 6.10 9.80
N GLY A 83 8.36 6.99 9.02
CA GLY A 83 9.73 7.45 9.21
C GLY A 83 9.81 8.52 10.30
N LEU A 84 10.94 8.57 11.00
CA LEU A 84 11.22 9.63 11.96
C LEU A 84 11.60 10.95 11.28
N ASN A 85 12.14 10.87 10.06
CA ASN A 85 12.39 11.97 9.13
C ASN A 85 12.48 11.40 7.70
N GLU A 86 12.64 12.29 6.73
CA GLU A 86 12.74 11.98 5.31
C GLU A 86 13.97 11.12 4.99
N ASP A 87 15.14 11.44 5.57
CA ASP A 87 16.38 10.71 5.32
C ASP A 87 16.31 9.25 5.78
N LEU A 88 15.74 9.01 6.97
CA LEU A 88 15.54 7.67 7.53
C LEU A 88 14.46 6.91 6.74
N ALA A 89 13.41 7.58 6.28
CA ALA A 89 12.40 6.98 5.41
C ALA A 89 13.03 6.50 4.09
N ALA A 90 13.80 7.37 3.42
CA ALA A 90 14.52 7.03 2.20
C ALA A 90 15.56 5.91 2.41
N THR A 91 16.28 5.95 3.53
CA THR A 91 17.25 4.89 3.90
C THR A 91 16.56 3.55 4.10
N ALA A 92 15.40 3.53 4.77
CA ALA A 92 14.62 2.31 4.94
C ALA A 92 14.16 1.73 3.59
N VAL A 93 13.71 2.59 2.67
CA VAL A 93 13.39 2.17 1.29
C VAL A 93 14.60 1.53 0.62
N TRP A 94 15.78 2.14 0.70
CA TRP A 94 17.00 1.55 0.14
C TRP A 94 17.32 0.18 0.76
N GLY A 95 17.13 0.02 2.07
CA GLY A 95 17.29 -1.26 2.77
C GLY A 95 16.39 -2.37 2.21
N THR A 96 15.14 -2.06 1.84
CA THR A 96 14.22 -3.06 1.26
C THR A 96 14.72 -3.65 -0.06
N GLN A 97 15.56 -2.91 -0.80
CA GLN A 97 16.09 -3.35 -2.10
C GLN A 97 17.19 -4.42 -1.96
N GLN A 98 17.63 -4.68 -0.72
CA GLN A 98 18.65 -5.68 -0.42
C GLN A 98 18.03 -7.04 -0.04
N VAL A 99 16.70 -7.20 -0.10
CA VAL A 99 16.01 -8.43 0.32
C VAL A 99 16.55 -9.69 -0.39
N THR A 100 16.92 -9.57 -1.66
CA THR A 100 17.42 -10.69 -2.48
C THR A 100 18.83 -11.14 -2.09
N LEU A 101 19.52 -10.41 -1.21
CA LEU A 101 20.82 -10.81 -0.68
C LEU A 101 20.70 -11.85 0.45
N ASP A 102 19.52 -11.96 1.09
CA ASP A 102 19.26 -12.97 2.12
C ASP A 102 18.82 -14.28 1.45
N PRO A 103 19.56 -15.40 1.62
CA PRO A 103 19.16 -16.70 1.09
C PRO A 103 17.85 -17.24 1.68
N ASN A 104 17.37 -16.66 2.79
CA ASN A 104 16.11 -16.99 3.44
C ASN A 104 14.99 -15.99 3.14
N ALA A 105 15.16 -15.14 2.13
CA ALA A 105 14.14 -14.17 1.73
C ALA A 105 12.79 -14.85 1.46
N MET A 106 11.73 -14.34 2.09
CA MET A 106 10.37 -14.87 1.93
C MET A 106 9.66 -14.38 0.65
N TYR A 107 10.23 -13.38 -0.03
CA TYR A 107 9.61 -12.67 -1.15
C TYR A 107 10.64 -12.49 -2.28
N ASP A 108 10.16 -12.48 -3.52
CA ASP A 108 10.99 -12.28 -4.73
C ASP A 108 11.55 -10.85 -4.80
N GLY A 109 10.88 -9.92 -4.13
CA GLY A 109 11.27 -8.52 -4.05
C GLY A 109 10.34 -7.72 -3.16
N VAL A 110 10.78 -6.51 -2.80
CA VAL A 110 9.96 -5.54 -2.04
C VAL A 110 9.83 -4.27 -2.85
N PHE A 111 8.61 -3.96 -3.30
CA PHE A 111 8.34 -2.63 -3.86
C PHE A 111 8.18 -1.64 -2.71
N SER A 112 8.65 -0.42 -2.91
CA SER A 112 8.65 0.62 -1.89
C SER A 112 7.97 1.89 -2.38
N ILE A 113 7.17 2.50 -1.51
CA ILE A 113 6.58 3.83 -1.73
C ILE A 113 7.03 4.74 -0.60
N TRP A 114 7.63 5.85 -0.96
CA TRP A 114 7.98 6.92 -0.03
C TRP A 114 7.18 8.17 -0.35
N TYR A 115 6.66 8.82 0.69
CA TYR A 115 6.11 10.16 0.63
C TYR A 115 6.88 11.11 1.56
N GLY A 116 7.25 12.27 1.02
CA GLY A 116 7.87 13.40 1.72
C GLY A 116 6.94 14.60 1.77
#